data_AF-A0A4Q3XYC1-F1
#
_entry.id   AF-A0A4Q3XYC1-F1
#
_cell.length_a   1.000
_cell.length_b   1.000
_cell.length_c   1.000
_cell.angle_alpha   90.00
_cell.angle_beta   90.00
_cell.angle_gamma   90.00
#
_symmetry.space_group_name_H-M   'P 1'
#
loop_
_entity.id
_entity.type
_entity.pdbx_description
1 polymer ?
#
loop_
_entity_poly.entity_id
_entity_poly.type
_entity_poly.pdbx_seq_one_letter_code
_entity_poly.pdbx_strand_id
1 'polypeptide(L)'
;MSPNPLQVEVRDHALWVRHIQGDPTVQTWLESVPGGAIVHLEVDGVPGDWRKMSDGSDGRPTQGLKPVTEPARGRWHALQAERGKTVSLQVTEVS
;
A
#
# COMPACT_ATOMS: atom_id res chain seq x y z
N MET A 1 -0.30 17.37 19.03
CA MET A 1 0.34 16.14 18.54
C MET A 1 0.22 16.16 17.03
N SER A 2 1.31 16.22 16.29
CA SER A 2 1.24 16.02 14.84
C SER A 2 0.80 14.58 14.60
N PRO A 3 -0.15 14.30 13.68
CA PRO A 3 -0.45 12.93 13.31
C PRO A 3 0.84 12.24 12.90
N ASN A 4 1.06 11.03 13.41
CA ASN A 4 2.24 10.25 13.04
C ASN A 4 2.14 9.99 11.53
N PRO A 5 3.08 10.49 10.70
CA PRO A 5 2.95 10.42 9.25
C PRO A 5 2.84 8.96 8.82
N LEU A 6 1.90 8.69 7.93
CA LEU A 6 1.70 7.36 7.41
C LEU A 6 2.89 6.99 6.51
N GLN A 7 3.46 5.83 6.76
CA GLN A 7 4.68 5.36 6.12
C GLN A 7 4.57 3.87 5.83
N VAL A 8 5.35 3.36 4.88
CA VAL A 8 5.39 1.93 4.58
C VAL A 8 6.80 1.46 4.29
N GLU A 9 7.15 0.29 4.82
CA GLU A 9 8.43 -0.34 4.52
C GLU A 9 8.40 -1.12 3.21
N VAL A 10 9.36 -0.85 2.32
CA VAL A 10 9.51 -1.53 1.04
C VAL A 10 10.17 -2.88 1.25
N ARG A 11 9.39 -3.96 1.23
CA ARG A 11 9.89 -5.33 1.40
C ARG A 11 9.78 -6.20 0.17
N ASP A 12 8.79 -5.93 -0.69
CA ASP A 12 8.43 -6.78 -1.82
C ASP A 12 7.77 -5.96 -2.95
N HIS A 13 7.53 -6.61 -4.09
CA HIS A 13 6.78 -6.08 -5.22
C HIS A 13 5.31 -5.78 -4.87
N ALA A 14 4.78 -6.41 -3.82
CA ALA A 14 3.53 -6.01 -3.20
C ALA A 14 3.79 -5.10 -2.00
N LEU A 15 2.93 -4.10 -1.84
CA LEU A 15 2.84 -3.30 -0.63
C LEU A 15 2.01 -4.08 0.39
N TRP A 16 2.57 -4.41 1.55
CA TRP A 16 1.85 -5.18 2.58
C TRP A 16 1.32 -4.27 3.68
N VAL A 17 0.03 -4.43 4.03
CA VAL A 17 -0.62 -3.60 5.08
C VAL A 17 0.11 -3.69 6.42
N ARG A 18 0.59 -4.88 6.82
CA ARG A 18 1.40 -5.07 8.03
C ARG A 18 2.72 -4.28 8.10
N HIS A 19 3.19 -3.75 6.97
CA HIS A 19 4.41 -2.93 6.90
C HIS A 19 4.09 -1.43 6.92
N ILE A 20 2.81 -1.06 6.97
CA ILE A 20 2.37 0.31 7.15
C ILE A 20 2.56 0.70 8.62
N GLN A 21 3.07 1.90 8.84
CA GLN A 21 3.29 2.52 10.14
C GLN A 21 2.58 3.87 10.17
N GLY A 22 2.24 4.35 11.37
CA GLY A 22 1.50 5.61 11.55
C GLY A 22 0.08 5.36 12.03
N ASP A 23 -0.91 5.89 11.30
CA ASP A 23 -2.32 5.82 11.68
C ASP A 23 -2.90 4.38 11.57
N PRO A 24 -3.33 3.76 12.69
CA PRO A 24 -3.91 2.41 12.66
C PRO A 24 -5.26 2.35 11.97
N THR A 25 -5.99 3.47 11.83
CA THR A 25 -7.29 3.47 11.14
C THR A 25 -7.15 3.17 9.66
N VAL A 26 -6.05 3.62 9.03
CA VAL A 26 -5.74 3.32 7.63
C VAL A 26 -5.42 1.84 7.43
N GLN A 27 -4.71 1.22 8.38
CA GLN A 27 -4.45 -0.22 8.32
C GLN A 27 -5.76 -1.01 8.38
N THR A 28 -6.60 -0.74 9.38
CA THR A 28 -7.91 -1.38 9.53
C THR A 28 -8.79 -1.19 8.30
N TRP A 29 -8.79 0.00 7.71
CA TRP A 29 -9.52 0.27 6.46
C TRP A 29 -8.95 -0.54 5.30
N LEU A 30 -7.63 -0.52 5.05
CA LEU A 30 -7.02 -1.31 3.98
C LEU A 30 -7.23 -2.82 4.18
N GLU A 31 -7.31 -3.30 5.41
CA GLU A 31 -7.64 -4.70 5.71
C GLU A 31 -9.09 -5.07 5.37
N SER A 32 -10.03 -4.13 5.49
CA SER A 32 -11.44 -4.34 5.14
C SER A 32 -11.75 -4.18 3.65
N VAL A 33 -10.84 -3.59 2.86
CA VAL A 33 -10.96 -3.49 1.41
C VAL A 33 -11.08 -4.89 0.79
N PRO A 34 -12.14 -5.18 0.00
CA PRO A 34 -12.31 -6.47 -0.66
C PRO A 34 -11.19 -6.79 -1.64
N GLY A 35 -10.83 -8.07 -1.72
CA GLY A 35 -9.89 -8.57 -2.72
C GLY A 35 -10.32 -8.20 -4.15
N GLY A 36 -9.41 -7.63 -4.93
CA GLY A 36 -9.67 -7.16 -6.30
C GLY A 36 -10.14 -5.70 -6.39
N ALA A 37 -10.57 -5.07 -5.29
CA ALA A 37 -10.92 -3.66 -5.27
C ALA A 37 -9.69 -2.77 -5.50
N ILE A 38 -9.94 -1.56 -5.99
CA ILE A 38 -8.93 -0.53 -6.21
C ILE A 38 -8.99 0.49 -5.07
N VAL A 39 -7.82 0.90 -4.60
CA VAL A 39 -7.66 2.05 -3.70
C VAL A 39 -6.66 3.03 -4.30
N HIS A 40 -6.83 4.31 -3.98
CA HIS A 40 -5.95 5.38 -4.45
C HIS A 40 -4.96 5.72 -3.34
N LEU A 41 -3.67 5.51 -3.63
CA LEU A 41 -2.58 5.77 -2.70
C LEU A 41 -1.51 6.63 -3.36
N GLU A 42 -0.87 7.47 -2.55
CA GLU A 42 0.32 8.21 -2.94
C GLU A 42 1.53 7.64 -2.18
N VAL A 43 2.59 7.28 -2.90
CA VAL A 43 3.85 6.79 -2.32
C VAL A 43 4.99 7.72 -2.70
N ASP A 44 5.68 8.31 -1.72
CA ASP A 44 6.74 9.30 -1.96
C ASP A 44 6.31 10.44 -2.91
N GLY A 45 5.07 10.94 -2.77
CA GLY A 45 4.54 11.99 -3.64
C GLY A 45 4.04 11.51 -5.01
N VAL A 46 4.04 10.20 -5.26
CA VAL A 46 3.61 9.60 -6.53
C VAL A 46 2.24 8.96 -6.37
N PRO A 47 1.15 9.56 -6.89
CA PRO A 47 -0.18 8.98 -6.81
C PRO A 47 -0.33 7.80 -7.77
N GLY A 48 -1.22 6.87 -7.44
CA GLY A 48 -1.70 5.87 -8.37
C GLY A 48 -2.71 4.91 -7.77
N ASP A 49 -3.12 3.97 -8.62
CA ASP A 49 -4.14 2.99 -8.31
C ASP A 49 -3.50 1.69 -7.84
N TRP A 50 -4.04 1.16 -6.75
CA TRP A 50 -3.54 -0.04 -6.11
C TRP A 50 -4.64 -1.06 -5.97
N ARG A 51 -4.43 -2.24 -6.57
CA ARG A 51 -5.39 -3.34 -6.47
C ARG A 51 -5.09 -4.17 -5.22
N LYS A 52 -6.09 -4.33 -4.36
CA LYS A 52 -6.06 -5.29 -3.26
C LYS A 52 -5.91 -6.70 -3.83
N MET A 53 -4.95 -7.47 -3.34
CA MET A 53 -4.79 -8.86 -3.75
C MET A 53 -5.97 -9.69 -3.24
N SER A 54 -6.48 -10.57 -4.11
CA SER A 54 -7.48 -11.58 -3.72
C SER A 54 -6.87 -12.58 -2.76
N ASP A 55 -7.67 -13.03 -1.80
CA ASP A 55 -7.28 -14.05 -0.82
C ASP A 55 -6.60 -15.24 -1.50
N GLY A 56 -5.61 -15.80 -0.80
CA GLY A 56 -4.87 -16.96 -1.30
C GLY A 56 -5.79 -18.13 -1.57
N SER A 57 -5.35 -19.07 -2.40
CA SER A 57 -6.11 -20.31 -2.68
C SER A 57 -6.37 -21.16 -1.43
N ASP A 58 -5.67 -20.88 -0.33
CA ASP A 58 -5.84 -21.46 1.00
C ASP A 58 -6.85 -20.70 1.89
N GLY A 59 -7.50 -19.66 1.35
CA GLY A 59 -8.46 -18.81 2.05
C GLY A 59 -7.84 -17.78 2.99
N ARG A 60 -6.50 -17.64 3.01
CA ARG A 60 -5.85 -16.62 3.86
C ARG A 60 -5.95 -15.24 3.18
N PRO A 61 -6.37 -14.19 3.91
CA PRO A 61 -6.34 -12.85 3.38
C PRO A 61 -4.93 -12.45 2.94
N THR A 62 -4.75 -12.19 1.64
CA THR A 62 -3.52 -11.55 1.19
C THR A 62 -3.68 -10.07 1.44
N GLN A 63 -3.13 -9.58 2.55
CA GLN A 63 -3.14 -8.15 2.89
C GLN A 63 -2.16 -7.33 2.04
N GLY A 64 -1.96 -7.73 0.78
CA GLY A 64 -1.07 -7.09 -0.18
C GLY A 64 -1.84 -6.20 -1.15
N LEU A 65 -1.20 -5.13 -1.60
CA LEU A 65 -1.66 -4.25 -2.66
C LEU A 65 -0.63 -4.23 -3.79
N LYS A 66 -1.09 -4.23 -5.03
CA LYS A 66 -0.24 -4.14 -6.22
C LYS A 66 -0.55 -2.84 -6.97
N PRO A 67 0.47 -2.06 -7.35
CA PRO A 67 0.24 -0.89 -8.19
C PRO A 67 -0.20 -1.36 -9.59
N VAL A 68 -1.27 -0.78 -10.12
CA VAL A 68 -1.83 -1.18 -11.43
C VAL A 68 -1.66 -0.11 -12.52
N THR A 69 -1.45 1.15 -12.13
CA THR A 69 -1.21 2.26 -13.06
C THR A 69 0.18 2.84 -12.92
N GLU A 70 0.69 3.42 -14.03
CA GLU A 70 1.81 4.36 -13.96
C GLU A 70 1.30 5.72 -13.45
N PRO A 71 2.11 6.53 -12.74
CA PRO A 71 3.54 6.32 -12.44
C PRO A 71 3.83 5.45 -11.20
N ALA A 72 2.82 5.11 -10.39
CA ALA A 72 3.01 4.41 -9.13
C ALA A 72 3.71 3.05 -9.29
N ARG A 73 3.38 2.29 -10.35
CA ARG A 73 4.03 1.01 -10.64
C ARG A 73 5.54 1.16 -10.88
N GLY A 74 5.95 2.09 -11.74
CA GLY A 74 7.36 2.39 -11.98
C GLY A 74 8.08 2.82 -10.70
N ARG A 75 7.47 3.70 -9.90
CA ARG A 75 8.05 4.15 -8.63
C ARG A 75 8.25 3.00 -7.64
N TRP A 76 7.22 2.18 -7.41
CA TRP A 76 7.29 1.07 -6.46
C TRP A 76 8.30 0.00 -6.88
N HIS A 77 8.42 -0.26 -8.18
CA HIS A 77 9.44 -1.15 -8.71
C HIS A 77 10.86 -0.60 -8.54
N ALA A 78 11.07 0.70 -8.77
CA ALA A 78 12.37 1.33 -8.54
C ALA A 78 12.81 1.24 -7.07
N LEU A 79 11.86 1.41 -6.14
CA LEU A 79 12.11 1.28 -4.70
C LEU A 79 12.56 -0.13 -4.28
N GLN A 80 12.39 -1.16 -5.11
CA GLN A 80 12.90 -2.50 -4.81
C GLN A 80 14.44 -2.56 -4.73
N ALA A 81 15.15 -1.61 -5.34
CA ALA A 81 16.59 -1.46 -5.16
C ALA A 81 16.96 -0.97 -3.74
N GLU A 82 16.00 -0.41 -3.00
CA GLU A 82 16.12 0.16 -1.67
C GLU A 82 15.31 -0.64 -0.63
N ARG A 83 15.19 -1.97 -0.79
CA ARG A 83 14.44 -2.82 0.15
C ARG A 83 14.91 -2.63 1.61
N GLY A 84 13.94 -2.53 2.53
CA GLY A 84 14.15 -2.17 3.93
C GLY A 84 14.05 -0.67 4.22
N LYS A 85 13.93 0.16 3.18
CA LYS A 85 13.63 1.59 3.33
C LYS A 85 12.15 1.79 3.67
N THR A 86 11.90 2.79 4.50
CA THR A 86 10.56 3.31 4.77
C THR A 86 10.31 4.56 3.93
N VAL A 87 9.15 4.60 3.26
CA VAL A 87 8.72 5.68 2.35
C VAL A 87 7.40 6.29 2.82
N SER A 88 7.09 7.52 2.39
CA SER A 88 5.82 8.14 2.77
C SER A 88 4.65 7.45 2.05
N LEU A 89 3.51 7.39 2.73
CA LEU A 89 2.26 6.86 2.20
C LEU A 89 1.13 7.84 2.50
N GLN A 90 0.22 8.05 1.55
CA GLN A 90 -1.04 8.76 1.81
C GLN A 90 -2.20 8.02 1.12
N VAL A 91 -3.39 8.12 1.69
CA VAL A 91 -4.64 7.69 1.05
C VAL A 91 -5.28 8.93 0.44
N THR A 92 -5.48 8.94 -0.88
CA THR A 92 -5.88 10.15 -1.61
C THR A 92 -7.38 10.25 -1.86
N GLU A 93 -8.12 9.12 -1.86
CA GLU A 93 -9.57 9.11 -2.01
C GLU A 93 -10.19 7.93 -1.26
N VAL A 94 -11.20 8.21 -0.44
CA VAL A 94 -12.09 7.23 0.21
C VAL A 94 -13.48 7.55 -0.30
N SER A 95 -13.81 7.06 -1.50
CA SER A 95 -15.16 7.18 -2.07
C SER A 95 -16.11 6.16 -1.47
#